data_AF-T1I1I8-F1
#
_entry.id   AF-T1I1I8-F1
#
_cell.length_a   1.000
_cell.length_b   1.000
_cell.length_c   1.000
_cell.angle_alpha   90.00
_cell.angle_beta   90.00
_cell.angle_gamma   90.00
#
_symmetry.space_group_name_H-M   'P 1'
#
loop_
_entity.id
_entity.type
_entity.pdbx_description
1 polymer ?
#
loop_
_entity_poly.entity_id
_entity_poly.type
_entity_poly.pdbx_seq_one_letter_code
_entity_poly.pdbx_strand_id
1 'polypeptide(L)'
;FLFRGHGTFVENEEIKSSLAGILERVNKLILVRPLKARYNGEIGDLVIGRVTEIQQKRWKVDANSRLDSALLLASVNLPGGELRRRSVEDERMMRQYLSEGDLISAEVQNLFSDGVLSLHTRNLKYGKLSQGLFVSVPPSLIKRCKTHFHTICGASLIIGTNGYIWICPTSTTTEEGTGGFARNLDLVIGPTEREAIARIHCCIMILAECRMLIYDTSIVAAHEASLNYSVHELMTPEVKLEIAIGAQMKLQSGL
;
A
#
# COMPACT_ATOMS: atom_id res chain seq x y z
N PHE A 1 30.52 -8.71 -21.33
CA PHE A 1 29.31 -9.54 -21.21
C PHE A 1 28.19 -8.74 -20.57
N LEU A 2 27.05 -8.67 -21.24
CA LEU A 2 25.80 -8.12 -20.72
C LEU A 2 25.05 -9.25 -20.02
N PHE A 3 24.40 -8.94 -18.90
CA PHE A 3 23.57 -9.87 -18.15
C PHE A 3 22.10 -9.61 -18.46
N ARG A 4 21.33 -10.68 -18.62
CA ARG A 4 19.87 -10.61 -18.80
C ARG A 4 19.17 -10.35 -17.48
N GLY A 5 18.28 -9.37 -17.47
CA GLY A 5 17.37 -9.07 -16.37
C GLY A 5 15.94 -9.43 -16.72
N HIS A 6 15.01 -8.96 -15.88
CA HIS A 6 13.58 -9.18 -16.09
C HIS A 6 13.10 -8.51 -17.39
N GLY A 7 12.14 -9.14 -18.07
CA GLY A 7 11.59 -8.63 -19.34
C GLY A 7 12.50 -8.84 -20.56
N THR A 8 13.56 -9.64 -20.43
CA THR A 8 14.46 -10.00 -21.55
C THR A 8 14.67 -11.52 -21.64
N PHE A 9 14.91 -12.01 -22.85
CA PHE A 9 15.28 -13.39 -23.12
C PHE A 9 16.39 -13.43 -24.17
N VAL A 10 17.10 -14.56 -24.26
CA VAL A 10 18.18 -14.75 -25.23
C VAL A 10 17.68 -15.66 -26.34
N GLU A 11 17.83 -15.22 -27.58
CA GLU A 11 17.51 -16.00 -28.78
C GLU A 11 18.59 -15.73 -29.82
N ASN A 12 19.20 -16.78 -30.37
CA ASN A 12 20.28 -16.68 -31.36
C ASN A 12 21.47 -15.81 -30.90
N GLU A 13 21.90 -15.97 -29.64
CA GLU A 13 22.97 -15.17 -29.00
C GLU A 13 22.66 -13.66 -28.84
N GLU A 14 21.46 -13.21 -29.22
CA GLU A 14 21.00 -11.84 -29.04
C GLU A 14 20.04 -11.72 -27.85
N ILE A 15 20.13 -10.62 -27.11
CA ILE A 15 19.19 -10.30 -26.03
C ILE A 15 17.99 -9.57 -26.64
N LYS A 16 16.81 -10.18 -26.57
CA LYS A 16 15.54 -9.61 -27.05
C LYS A 16 14.61 -9.28 -25.88
N SER A 17 13.70 -8.34 -26.11
CA SER A 17 12.67 -7.98 -25.12
C SER A 17 11.50 -8.98 -25.18
N SER A 18 11.04 -9.46 -24.03
CA SER A 18 9.78 -10.22 -23.92
C SER A 18 8.57 -9.34 -23.59
N LEU A 19 8.78 -8.07 -23.22
CA LEU A 19 7.72 -7.18 -22.75
C LEU A 19 7.70 -5.86 -23.54
N ALA A 20 6.53 -5.23 -23.63
CA ALA A 20 6.41 -3.86 -24.12
C ALA A 20 6.70 -2.89 -22.96
N GLY A 21 7.80 -2.14 -23.07
CA GLY A 21 8.31 -1.37 -21.94
C GLY A 21 9.48 -0.47 -22.27
N ILE A 22 10.00 0.19 -21.24
CA ILE A 22 11.18 1.06 -21.33
C ILE A 22 12.42 0.22 -21.00
N LEU A 23 13.46 0.35 -21.81
CA LEU A 23 14.75 -0.28 -21.57
C LEU A 23 15.44 0.38 -20.37
N GLU A 24 15.76 -0.40 -19.35
CA GLU A 24 16.56 0.02 -18.22
C GLU A 24 17.89 -0.72 -18.20
N ARG A 25 18.98 0.05 -18.17
CA ARG A 25 20.33 -0.48 -18.10
C ARG A 25 20.96 -0.08 -16.77
N VAL A 26 21.17 -1.07 -15.91
CA VAL A 26 21.89 -0.90 -14.65
C VAL A 26 23.25 -1.57 -14.80
N ASN A 27 24.29 -0.77 -15.06
CA ASN A 27 25.64 -1.25 -15.37
C ASN A 27 25.67 -2.21 -16.58
N LYS A 28 25.85 -3.51 -16.29
CA LYS A 28 25.89 -4.59 -17.28
C LYS A 28 24.57 -5.37 -17.34
N LEU A 29 23.62 -5.10 -16.46
CA LEU A 29 22.30 -5.74 -16.43
C LEU A 29 21.33 -4.96 -17.33
N ILE A 30 20.73 -5.66 -18.29
CA ILE A 30 19.68 -5.12 -19.15
C ILE A 30 18.35 -5.68 -18.68
N LEU A 31 17.40 -4.80 -18.34
CA LEU A 31 16.04 -5.17 -18.01
C LEU A 31 15.05 -4.28 -18.77
N VAL A 32 13.83 -4.77 -18.94
CA VAL A 32 12.75 -4.01 -19.60
C VAL A 32 11.64 -3.80 -18.58
N ARG A 33 11.40 -2.53 -18.23
CA ARG A 33 10.32 -2.14 -17.34
C ARG A 33 9.01 -2.08 -18.12
N PRO A 34 8.04 -2.99 -17.86
CA PRO A 34 6.77 -3.01 -18.59
C PRO A 34 5.94 -1.74 -18.29
N LEU A 35 5.12 -1.33 -19.26
CA LEU A 35 4.22 -0.18 -19.10
C LEU A 35 3.10 -0.43 -18.07
N LYS A 36 2.70 -1.69 -17.89
CA LYS A 36 1.75 -2.15 -16.87
C LYS A 36 2.30 -3.41 -16.23
N ALA A 37 2.36 -3.42 -14.91
CA ALA A 37 2.71 -4.61 -14.14
C ALA A 37 1.86 -4.68 -12.86
N ARG A 38 1.66 -5.91 -12.39
CA ARG A 38 1.22 -6.15 -11.02
C ARG A 38 2.34 -5.81 -10.06
N TYR A 39 2.00 -5.64 -8.79
CA TYR A 39 2.98 -5.39 -7.77
C TYR A 39 3.94 -6.58 -7.66
N ASN A 40 5.23 -6.29 -7.77
CA ASN A 40 6.31 -7.24 -7.52
C ASN A 40 6.96 -6.85 -6.20
N GLY A 41 6.72 -7.65 -5.16
CA GLY A 41 7.14 -7.31 -3.81
C GLY A 41 8.64 -7.46 -3.60
N GLU A 42 9.20 -6.55 -2.82
CA GLU A 42 10.58 -6.62 -2.32
C GLU A 42 10.58 -6.76 -0.80
N ILE A 43 11.67 -7.32 -0.27
CA ILE A 43 11.84 -7.48 1.17
C ILE A 43 11.91 -6.09 1.82
N GLY A 44 11.10 -5.89 2.87
CA GLY A 44 10.98 -4.61 3.57
C GLY A 44 9.90 -3.68 3.01
N ASP A 45 9.20 -4.06 1.93
CA ASP A 45 8.09 -3.28 1.43
C ASP A 45 6.91 -3.27 2.42
N LEU A 46 6.35 -2.10 2.69
CA LEU A 46 5.07 -1.96 3.37
C LEU A 46 3.94 -2.21 2.36
N VAL A 47 3.04 -3.13 2.70
CA VAL A 47 1.86 -3.46 1.89
C VAL A 47 0.60 -3.40 2.74
N ILE A 48 -0.51 -3.02 2.10
CA ILE A 48 -1.84 -3.21 2.65
C ILE A 48 -2.45 -4.41 1.94
N GLY A 49 -3.17 -5.27 2.65
CA GLY A 49 -3.76 -6.44 2.05
C GLY A 49 -5.09 -6.80 2.68
N ARG A 50 -5.89 -7.58 1.94
CA ARG A 50 -7.18 -8.08 2.40
C ARG A 50 -7.10 -9.59 2.63
N VAL A 51 -7.52 -10.05 3.79
CA VAL A 51 -7.57 -11.47 4.10
C VAL A 51 -8.60 -12.14 3.18
N THR A 52 -8.17 -13.09 2.36
CA THR A 52 -9.05 -13.81 1.42
C THR A 52 -9.55 -15.10 2.04
N GLU A 53 -8.65 -15.88 2.65
CA GLU A 53 -8.95 -17.19 3.22
C GLU A 53 -8.09 -17.44 4.47
N ILE A 54 -8.61 -18.26 5.38
CA ILE A 54 -7.87 -18.75 6.54
C ILE A 54 -7.54 -20.22 6.30
N GLN A 55 -6.26 -20.56 6.37
CA GLN A 55 -5.76 -21.93 6.25
C GLN A 55 -5.09 -22.37 7.55
N GLN A 56 -4.69 -23.64 7.63
CA GLN A 56 -3.99 -24.16 8.80
C GLN A 56 -2.68 -23.37 9.03
N LYS A 57 -2.60 -22.69 10.19
CA LYS A 57 -1.44 -21.87 10.63
C LYS A 57 -1.09 -20.67 9.75
N ARG A 58 -1.90 -20.31 8.75
CA ARG A 58 -1.65 -19.15 7.89
C ARG A 58 -2.92 -18.48 7.38
N TRP A 59 -2.86 -17.18 7.16
CA TRP A 59 -3.86 -16.43 6.41
C TRP A 59 -3.34 -16.19 5.00
N LYS A 60 -4.22 -16.33 4.01
CA LYS A 60 -3.99 -15.82 2.66
C LYS A 60 -4.46 -14.39 2.59
N VAL A 61 -3.65 -13.55 1.96
CA VAL A 61 -3.87 -12.11 1.89
C VAL A 61 -3.69 -11.65 0.44
N ASP A 62 -4.71 -11.03 -0.13
CA ASP A 62 -4.59 -10.32 -1.39
C ASP A 62 -3.84 -9.01 -1.16
N ALA A 63 -2.63 -8.94 -1.72
CA ALA A 63 -1.78 -7.75 -1.70
C ALA A 63 -1.54 -7.19 -3.11
N ASN A 64 -2.44 -7.40 -4.08
CA ASN A 64 -2.28 -6.95 -5.47
C ASN A 64 -1.05 -7.53 -6.21
N SER A 65 -0.53 -8.63 -5.70
CA SER A 65 0.63 -9.33 -6.28
C SER A 65 0.18 -10.34 -7.35
N ARG A 66 1.12 -11.09 -7.93
CA ARG A 66 0.80 -12.19 -8.87
C ARG A 66 0.07 -13.35 -8.17
N LEU A 67 0.38 -13.59 -6.90
CA LEU A 67 -0.15 -14.68 -6.09
C LEU A 67 -0.69 -14.12 -4.75
N ASP A 68 -1.51 -14.90 -4.06
CA ASP A 68 -1.92 -14.56 -2.70
C ASP A 68 -0.71 -14.62 -1.76
N SER A 69 -0.52 -13.57 -0.98
CA SER A 69 0.53 -13.49 0.03
C SER A 69 0.17 -14.36 1.24
N ALA A 70 1.19 -14.90 1.90
CA ALA A 70 1.03 -15.73 3.08
C ALA A 70 1.41 -14.94 4.34
N LEU A 71 0.47 -14.79 5.27
CA LEU A 71 0.73 -14.31 6.62
C LEU A 71 0.70 -15.52 7.57
N LEU A 72 1.86 -15.90 8.09
CA LEU A 72 1.95 -17.02 9.02
C LEU A 72 1.45 -16.60 10.40
N LEU A 73 0.76 -17.49 11.11
CA LEU A 73 0.42 -17.30 12.54
C LEU A 73 1.69 -17.00 13.36
N ALA A 74 2.82 -17.55 12.93
CA ALA A 74 4.11 -17.35 13.56
C ALA A 74 4.72 -15.95 13.36
N SER A 75 4.16 -15.16 12.43
CA SER A 75 4.68 -13.86 12.02
C SER A 75 3.78 -12.70 12.48
N VAL A 76 2.83 -12.98 13.37
CA VAL A 76 1.88 -12.02 13.92
C VAL A 76 2.06 -11.87 15.43
N ASN A 77 1.79 -10.66 15.93
CA ASN A 77 1.79 -10.33 17.35
C ASN A 77 0.47 -10.73 18.00
N LEU A 78 0.48 -11.79 18.80
CA LEU A 78 -0.69 -12.17 19.58
C LEU A 78 -0.86 -11.25 20.80
N PRO A 79 -2.10 -10.92 21.22
CA PRO A 79 -2.35 -10.18 22.44
C PRO A 79 -1.80 -10.97 23.65
N GLY A 80 -0.95 -10.33 24.44
CA GLY A 80 -0.16 -10.95 25.52
C GLY A 80 1.36 -10.89 25.35
N GLY A 81 1.85 -10.39 24.21
CA GLY A 81 3.28 -10.12 23.98
C GLY A 81 4.07 -11.27 23.33
N GLU A 82 5.29 -10.96 22.90
CA GLU A 82 6.15 -11.85 22.09
C GLU A 82 6.60 -13.14 22.82
N LEU A 83 6.53 -13.16 24.17
CA LEU A 83 6.94 -14.29 25.03
C LEU A 83 5.87 -15.38 25.25
N ARG A 84 4.65 -15.24 24.70
CA ARG A 84 3.60 -16.26 24.87
C ARG A 84 3.89 -17.50 24.00
N ARG A 85 3.92 -18.70 24.60
CA ARG A 85 3.99 -19.97 23.86
C ARG A 85 2.73 -20.14 23.02
N ARG A 86 2.91 -20.29 21.72
CA ARG A 86 1.82 -20.48 20.74
C ARG A 86 1.19 -21.86 20.94
N SER A 87 -0.11 -21.88 21.25
CA SER A 87 -0.87 -23.08 21.57
C SER A 87 -1.73 -23.53 20.38
N VAL A 88 -2.17 -24.80 20.41
CA VAL A 88 -3.18 -25.34 19.46
C VAL A 88 -4.51 -24.56 19.57
N GLU A 89 -4.74 -23.91 20.71
CA GLU A 89 -5.89 -23.03 20.93
C GLU A 89 -5.82 -21.76 20.07
N ASP A 90 -4.62 -21.24 19.79
CA ASP A 90 -4.45 -20.06 18.94
C ASP A 90 -4.78 -20.39 17.47
N GLU A 91 -4.52 -21.63 17.03
CA GLU A 91 -4.94 -22.12 15.71
C GLU A 91 -6.47 -22.12 15.57
N ARG A 92 -7.19 -22.46 16.66
CA ARG A 92 -8.67 -22.40 16.69
C ARG A 92 -9.20 -20.98 16.76
N MET A 93 -8.47 -20.07 17.41
CA MET A 93 -8.84 -18.65 17.53
C MET A 93 -8.36 -17.78 16.35
N MET A 94 -7.69 -18.34 15.33
CA MET A 94 -7.22 -17.57 14.17
C MET A 94 -8.32 -16.73 13.52
N ARG A 95 -9.53 -17.27 13.43
CA ARG A 95 -10.71 -16.58 12.86
C ARG A 95 -11.17 -15.40 13.72
N GLN A 96 -10.89 -15.40 15.02
CA GLN A 96 -11.25 -14.30 15.92
C GLN A 96 -10.32 -13.10 15.76
N TYR A 97 -9.04 -13.34 15.44
CA TYR A 97 -8.07 -12.27 15.20
C TYR A 97 -8.26 -11.60 13.84
N LEU A 98 -8.25 -12.42 12.79
CA LEU A 98 -8.40 -11.97 11.40
C LEU A 98 -9.41 -12.87 10.71
N SER A 99 -10.50 -12.24 10.29
CA SER A 99 -11.57 -12.84 9.52
C SER A 99 -11.42 -12.51 8.03
N GLU A 100 -12.06 -13.30 7.18
CA GLU A 100 -12.11 -13.08 5.74
C GLU A 100 -12.72 -11.69 5.45
N GLY A 101 -12.08 -10.93 4.56
CA GLY A 101 -12.44 -9.56 4.23
C GLY A 101 -11.76 -8.49 5.10
N ASP A 102 -11.08 -8.86 6.19
CA ASP A 102 -10.35 -7.88 7.01
C ASP A 102 -9.16 -7.30 6.26
N LEU A 103 -8.97 -5.99 6.40
CA LEU A 103 -7.81 -5.28 5.87
C LEU A 103 -6.69 -5.24 6.91
N ILE A 104 -5.46 -5.45 6.45
CA ILE A 104 -4.26 -5.45 7.29
C ILE A 104 -3.17 -4.60 6.64
N SER A 105 -2.37 -3.95 7.46
CA SER A 105 -1.04 -3.45 7.09
C SER A 105 0.00 -4.47 7.52
N ALA A 106 0.92 -4.81 6.61
CA ALA A 106 1.97 -5.77 6.86
C ALA A 106 3.24 -5.44 6.06
N GLU A 107 4.37 -5.93 6.53
CA GLU A 107 5.64 -5.79 5.84
C GLU A 107 6.04 -7.12 5.20
N VAL A 108 6.66 -7.05 4.02
CA VAL A 108 7.18 -8.21 3.31
C VAL A 108 8.47 -8.68 3.99
N GLN A 109 8.38 -9.81 4.70
CA GLN A 109 9.51 -10.42 5.41
C GLN A 109 10.47 -11.11 4.45
N ASN A 110 9.92 -11.89 3.52
CA ASN A 110 10.69 -12.73 2.63
C ASN A 110 9.87 -13.08 1.38
N LEU A 111 10.56 -13.53 0.34
CA LEU A 111 9.97 -14.04 -0.88
C LEU A 111 10.21 -15.54 -0.94
N PHE A 112 9.16 -16.33 -1.11
CA PHE A 112 9.30 -17.77 -1.37
C PHE A 112 9.87 -17.99 -2.78
N SER A 113 10.46 -19.17 -3.02
CA SER A 113 10.98 -19.58 -4.34
C SER A 113 9.97 -19.43 -5.47
N ASP A 114 8.69 -19.57 -5.14
CA ASP A 114 7.57 -19.58 -6.08
C ASP A 114 7.06 -18.15 -6.38
N GLY A 115 7.64 -17.13 -5.73
CA GLY A 115 7.26 -15.73 -5.84
C GLY A 115 6.12 -15.30 -4.91
N VAL A 116 5.68 -16.17 -3.99
CA VAL A 116 4.71 -15.82 -2.94
C VAL A 116 5.39 -14.90 -1.93
N LEU A 117 4.70 -13.82 -1.54
CA LEU A 117 5.18 -12.89 -0.51
C LEU A 117 4.88 -13.48 0.88
N SER A 118 5.90 -13.58 1.74
CA SER A 118 5.73 -13.89 3.15
C SER A 118 5.60 -12.58 3.93
N LEU A 119 4.46 -12.37 4.59
CA LEU A 119 4.16 -11.16 5.34
C LEU A 119 4.43 -11.36 6.84
N HIS A 120 4.75 -10.26 7.53
CA HIS A 120 4.75 -10.21 8.99
C HIS A 120 4.17 -8.91 9.54
N THR A 121 3.67 -8.98 10.77
CA THR A 121 3.12 -7.84 11.51
C THR A 121 3.72 -7.78 12.92
N ARG A 122 5.04 -7.96 13.02
CA ARG A 122 5.76 -7.94 14.30
C ARG A 122 5.90 -6.55 14.92
N ASN A 123 5.72 -5.48 14.14
CA ASN A 123 5.70 -4.12 14.66
C ASN A 123 4.26 -3.77 15.10
N LEU A 124 4.09 -3.09 16.23
CA LEU A 124 2.80 -2.56 16.70
C LEU A 124 2.17 -1.55 15.72
N LYS A 125 2.99 -0.96 14.83
CA LYS A 125 2.51 -0.12 13.73
C LYS A 125 1.76 -0.91 12.64
N TYR A 126 1.95 -2.22 12.60
CA TYR A 126 1.31 -3.12 11.65
C TYR A 126 0.17 -3.88 12.33
N GLY A 127 -0.85 -4.22 11.54
CA GLY A 127 -1.99 -4.96 12.06
C GLY A 127 -3.24 -4.74 11.24
N LYS A 128 -4.37 -5.08 11.85
CA LYS A 128 -5.70 -4.88 11.32
C LYS A 128 -6.02 -3.39 11.22
N LEU A 129 -6.54 -3.00 10.07
CA LEU A 129 -7.02 -1.66 9.80
C LEU A 129 -8.48 -1.56 10.26
N SER A 130 -8.77 -0.51 11.04
CA SER A 130 -10.08 -0.28 11.68
C SER A 130 -11.00 0.56 10.77
N GLN A 131 -11.56 1.67 11.25
CA GLN A 131 -12.37 2.57 10.44
C GLN A 131 -11.49 3.49 9.58
N GLY A 132 -11.87 3.61 8.31
CA GLY A 132 -11.17 4.42 7.32
C GLY A 132 -11.67 4.12 5.93
N LEU A 133 -10.93 4.62 4.94
CA LEU A 133 -11.24 4.50 3.53
C LEU A 133 -10.09 3.79 2.82
N PHE A 134 -10.44 2.74 2.09
CA PHE A 134 -9.51 2.00 1.24
C PHE A 134 -9.51 2.56 -0.17
N VAL A 135 -8.32 2.73 -0.75
CA VAL A 135 -8.12 3.20 -2.12
C VAL A 135 -7.15 2.27 -2.84
N SER A 136 -7.50 1.89 -4.07
CA SER A 136 -6.63 1.09 -4.92
C SER A 136 -6.17 1.92 -6.12
N VAL A 137 -4.86 2.04 -6.27
CA VAL A 137 -4.20 2.71 -7.39
C VAL A 137 -3.19 1.75 -8.04
N PRO A 138 -2.79 1.98 -9.30
CA PRO A 138 -1.74 1.18 -9.92
C PRO A 138 -0.43 1.25 -9.10
N PRO A 139 0.20 0.10 -8.77
CA PRO A 139 1.41 0.08 -7.95
C PRO A 139 2.59 0.83 -8.59
N SER A 140 2.61 0.94 -9.91
CA SER A 140 3.62 1.70 -10.66
C SER A 140 3.60 3.21 -10.38
N LEU A 141 2.51 3.74 -9.85
CA LEU A 141 2.40 5.16 -9.51
C LEU A 141 2.89 5.44 -8.09
N ILE A 142 3.02 4.43 -7.24
CA ILE A 142 3.54 4.63 -5.87
C ILE A 142 5.05 4.81 -5.93
N LYS A 143 5.54 5.94 -5.43
CA LYS A 143 6.98 6.13 -5.23
C LYS A 143 7.40 5.41 -3.95
N ARG A 144 8.45 4.58 -4.03
CA ARG A 144 9.05 3.97 -2.85
C ARG A 144 9.77 5.03 -2.02
N CYS A 145 9.39 5.12 -0.74
CA CYS A 145 9.88 6.12 0.20
C CYS A 145 10.42 5.44 1.46
N LYS A 146 11.19 6.17 2.28
CA LYS A 146 11.69 5.64 3.56
C LYS A 146 10.57 5.38 4.57
N THR A 147 9.55 6.23 4.56
CA THR A 147 8.37 6.12 5.41
C THR A 147 7.14 6.08 4.53
N HIS A 148 6.20 5.22 4.89
CA HIS A 148 4.91 5.05 4.20
C HIS A 148 3.71 5.34 5.10
N PHE A 149 3.96 5.73 6.35
CA PHE A 149 2.98 6.25 7.29
C PHE A 149 3.12 7.76 7.32
N HIS A 150 2.04 8.48 7.04
CA HIS A 150 2.02 9.94 7.01
C HIS A 150 0.78 10.45 7.73
N THR A 151 0.91 11.53 8.49
CA THR A 151 -0.23 12.29 9.00
C THR A 151 -0.19 13.65 8.34
N ILE A 152 -1.06 13.84 7.34
CA ILE A 152 -1.08 15.04 6.49
C ILE A 152 -2.53 15.50 6.31
N CYS A 153 -2.71 16.81 6.19
CA CYS A 153 -4.01 17.41 5.83
C CYS A 153 -5.19 16.97 6.72
N GLY A 154 -4.92 16.72 8.02
CA GLY A 154 -5.94 16.32 9.00
C GLY A 154 -6.30 14.83 9.02
N ALA A 155 -5.64 13.99 8.22
CA ALA A 155 -5.84 12.54 8.22
C ALA A 155 -4.52 11.77 8.30
N SER A 156 -4.59 10.53 8.75
CA SER A 156 -3.50 9.58 8.69
C SER A 156 -3.62 8.71 7.43
N LEU A 157 -2.51 8.54 6.72
CA LEU A 157 -2.40 7.76 5.49
C LEU A 157 -1.35 6.67 5.65
N ILE A 158 -1.68 5.51 5.12
CA ILE A 158 -0.76 4.40 4.92
C ILE A 158 -0.69 4.14 3.42
N ILE A 159 0.47 4.38 2.82
CA ILE A 159 0.68 4.23 1.37
C ILE A 159 1.41 2.91 1.12
N GLY A 160 0.67 1.85 0.82
CA GLY A 160 1.27 0.57 0.47
C GLY A 160 1.98 0.63 -0.88
N THR A 161 3.18 0.09 -0.94
CA THR A 161 3.98 -0.04 -2.18
C THR A 161 3.27 -0.86 -3.26
N ASN A 162 2.29 -1.67 -2.86
CA ASN A 162 1.44 -2.46 -3.73
C ASN A 162 0.28 -1.69 -4.38
N GLY A 163 0.21 -0.37 -4.17
CA GLY A 163 -0.85 0.47 -4.71
C GLY A 163 -2.14 0.45 -3.87
N TYR A 164 -2.13 -0.23 -2.73
CA TYR A 164 -3.23 -0.16 -1.77
C TYR A 164 -2.91 0.94 -0.76
N ILE A 165 -3.82 1.90 -0.64
CA ILE A 165 -3.70 3.05 0.27
C ILE A 165 -4.85 2.98 1.27
N TRP A 166 -4.54 3.28 2.52
CA TRP A 166 -5.53 3.40 3.58
C TRP A 166 -5.52 4.81 4.14
N ILE A 167 -6.68 5.42 4.25
CA ILE A 167 -6.87 6.75 4.81
C ILE A 167 -7.73 6.61 6.06
N CYS A 168 -7.22 6.98 7.22
CA CYS A 168 -7.94 6.95 8.49
C CYS A 168 -7.94 8.32 9.15
N PRO A 169 -8.92 8.59 10.04
CA PRO A 169 -8.85 9.77 10.90
C PRO A 169 -7.56 9.76 11.72
N THR A 170 -7.11 10.94 12.11
CA THR A 170 -5.93 11.09 12.98
C THR A 170 -6.31 10.65 14.40
N SER A 171 -6.31 9.35 14.67
CA SER A 171 -6.58 8.84 16.02
C SER A 171 -5.41 9.19 16.94
N THR A 172 -5.68 9.97 17.98
CA THR A 172 -4.73 10.32 19.05
C THR A 172 -4.36 9.15 19.95
N THR A 173 -5.09 8.04 19.85
CA THR A 173 -4.88 6.83 20.62
C THR A 173 -4.13 5.81 19.77
N THR A 174 -2.83 5.68 19.98
CA THR A 174 -2.14 4.43 19.65
C THR A 174 -2.80 3.36 20.51
N GLU A 175 -3.50 2.39 19.91
CA GLU A 175 -4.04 1.24 20.63
C GLU A 175 -2.90 0.30 21.04
N GLU A 176 -2.05 0.79 21.92
CA GLU A 176 -0.99 0.04 22.57
C GLU A 176 -1.64 -1.04 23.45
N GLY A 177 -1.48 -2.30 23.06
CA GLY A 177 -1.88 -3.45 23.86
C GLY A 177 -2.83 -4.45 23.20
N THR A 178 -3.43 -4.15 22.06
CA THR A 178 -4.37 -5.08 21.37
C THR A 178 -3.68 -6.01 20.35
N GLY A 179 -2.35 -5.93 20.23
CA GLY A 179 -1.58 -6.65 19.21
C GLY A 179 -1.89 -6.20 17.78
N GLY A 180 -2.55 -5.04 17.61
CA GLY A 180 -2.97 -4.54 16.31
C GLY A 180 -4.20 -5.25 15.74
N PHE A 181 -5.00 -5.96 16.54
CA PHE A 181 -6.19 -6.69 16.05
C PHE A 181 -7.53 -6.06 16.44
N ALA A 182 -7.54 -5.06 17.31
CA ALA A 182 -8.77 -4.43 17.72
C ALA A 182 -9.38 -3.62 16.57
N ARG A 183 -10.71 -3.70 16.46
CA ARG A 183 -11.50 -2.81 15.59
C ARG A 183 -12.14 -1.76 16.47
N ASN A 184 -11.63 -0.55 16.45
CA ASN A 184 -12.34 0.58 17.01
C ASN A 184 -13.43 1.03 16.04
N LEU A 185 -14.65 0.50 16.21
CA LEU A 185 -15.82 0.93 15.45
C LEU A 185 -16.63 2.01 16.17
N ASP A 186 -16.29 2.30 17.42
CA ASP A 186 -17.02 3.24 18.27
C ASP A 186 -16.53 4.68 18.10
N LEU A 187 -15.44 4.88 17.35
CA LEU A 187 -14.91 6.20 17.04
C LEU A 187 -15.91 6.99 16.16
N VAL A 188 -16.54 7.99 16.75
CA VAL A 188 -17.42 8.92 16.02
C VAL A 188 -16.55 9.94 15.27
N ILE A 189 -16.35 9.71 13.98
CA ILE A 189 -15.62 10.62 13.11
C ILE A 189 -16.51 11.82 12.76
N GLY A 190 -16.07 13.02 13.12
CA GLY A 190 -16.78 14.28 12.87
C GLY A 190 -16.89 14.63 11.38
N PRO A 191 -17.81 15.53 10.99
CA PRO A 191 -18.04 15.88 9.58
C PRO A 191 -16.80 16.50 8.92
N THR A 192 -16.06 17.34 9.65
CA THR A 192 -14.83 17.99 9.15
C THR A 192 -13.72 16.99 8.82
N GLU A 193 -13.54 15.98 9.68
CA GLU A 193 -12.54 14.91 9.45
C GLU A 193 -12.95 14.02 8.28
N ARG A 194 -14.24 13.71 8.14
CA ARG A 194 -14.77 12.98 6.98
C ARG A 194 -14.55 13.75 5.68
N GLU A 195 -14.77 15.07 5.70
CA GLU A 195 -14.51 15.92 4.55
C GLU A 195 -13.03 15.91 4.17
N ALA A 196 -12.12 16.00 5.15
CA ALA A 196 -10.68 15.91 4.91
C ALA A 196 -10.28 14.57 4.29
N ILE A 197 -10.79 13.45 4.82
CA ILE A 197 -10.56 12.10 4.27
C ILE A 197 -11.08 12.00 2.82
N ALA A 198 -12.29 12.51 2.56
CA ALA A 198 -12.89 12.50 1.23
C ALA A 198 -12.10 13.36 0.23
N ARG A 199 -11.62 14.53 0.66
CA ARG A 199 -10.78 15.41 -0.16
C ARG A 199 -9.45 14.75 -0.53
N ILE A 200 -8.78 14.14 0.44
CA ILE A 200 -7.52 13.40 0.22
C ILE A 200 -7.75 12.24 -0.74
N HIS A 201 -8.85 11.49 -0.57
CA HIS A 201 -9.23 10.43 -1.50
C HIS A 201 -9.37 10.96 -2.93
N CYS A 202 -10.10 12.06 -3.13
CA CYS A 202 -10.26 12.67 -4.45
C CYS A 202 -8.90 13.09 -5.02
N CYS A 203 -8.01 13.69 -4.22
CA CYS A 203 -6.67 14.07 -4.66
C CYS A 203 -5.84 12.87 -5.13
N ILE A 204 -5.86 11.76 -4.38
CA ILE A 204 -5.15 10.53 -4.76
C ILE A 204 -5.71 9.96 -6.07
N MET A 205 -7.04 9.96 -6.23
CA MET A 205 -7.68 9.51 -7.46
C MET A 205 -7.31 10.39 -8.66
N ILE A 206 -7.26 11.72 -8.47
CA ILE A 206 -6.83 12.68 -9.51
C ILE A 206 -5.39 12.39 -9.93
N LEU A 207 -4.47 12.27 -8.97
CA LEU A 207 -3.07 11.94 -9.25
C LEU A 207 -2.94 10.61 -10.01
N ALA A 208 -3.74 9.61 -9.62
CA ALA A 208 -3.74 8.30 -10.26
C ALA A 208 -4.25 8.36 -11.71
N GLU A 209 -5.35 9.07 -11.97
CA GLU A 209 -5.93 9.25 -13.31
C GLU A 209 -4.99 10.03 -14.23
N CYS A 210 -4.33 11.07 -13.71
CA CYS A 210 -3.34 11.87 -14.44
C CYS A 210 -1.96 11.19 -14.55
N ARG A 211 -1.82 9.95 -14.06
CA ARG A 211 -0.56 9.17 -14.06
C ARG A 211 0.62 9.89 -13.40
N MET A 212 0.35 10.66 -12.36
CA MET A 212 1.38 11.28 -11.54
C MET A 212 1.86 10.31 -10.46
N LEU A 213 3.12 10.47 -10.04
CA LEU A 213 3.66 9.69 -8.93
C LEU A 213 2.99 10.12 -7.62
N ILE A 214 2.60 9.14 -6.81
CA ILE A 214 1.91 9.30 -5.54
C ILE A 214 2.89 9.03 -4.40
N TYR A 215 3.06 10.05 -3.57
CA TYR A 215 3.85 10.09 -2.34
C TYR A 215 3.43 11.31 -1.50
N ASP A 216 3.92 11.42 -0.28
CA ASP A 216 3.58 12.46 0.69
C ASP A 216 3.52 13.87 0.08
N THR A 217 4.59 14.36 -0.55
CA THR A 217 4.59 15.74 -1.05
C THR A 217 3.66 15.96 -2.24
N SER A 218 3.47 14.95 -3.10
CA SER A 218 2.50 15.04 -4.21
C SER A 218 1.06 15.14 -3.73
N ILE A 219 0.73 14.41 -2.65
CA ILE A 219 -0.61 14.43 -2.05
C ILE A 219 -0.85 15.79 -1.37
N VAL A 220 0.15 16.32 -0.65
CA VAL A 220 0.06 17.67 -0.06
C VAL A 220 -0.11 18.74 -1.13
N ALA A 221 0.67 18.68 -2.22
CA ALA A 221 0.56 19.63 -3.33
C ALA A 221 -0.83 19.59 -3.99
N ALA A 222 -1.36 18.39 -4.24
CA ALA A 222 -2.72 18.20 -4.77
C ALA A 222 -3.79 18.68 -3.80
N HIS A 223 -3.62 18.40 -2.50
CA HIS A 223 -4.53 18.86 -1.47
C HIS A 223 -4.60 20.39 -1.41
N GLU A 224 -3.45 21.08 -1.40
CA GLU A 224 -3.42 22.54 -1.42
C GLU A 224 -4.06 23.13 -2.68
N ALA A 225 -3.83 22.53 -3.85
CA ALA A 225 -4.47 22.95 -5.10
C ALA A 225 -5.99 22.72 -5.06
N SER A 226 -6.45 21.67 -4.36
CA SER A 226 -7.87 21.36 -4.21
C SER A 226 -8.63 22.34 -3.31
N LEU A 227 -7.95 23.10 -2.44
CA LEU A 227 -8.59 24.01 -1.47
C LEU A 227 -9.42 25.13 -2.13
N ASN A 228 -9.13 25.44 -3.41
CA ASN A 228 -9.88 26.42 -4.19
C ASN A 228 -11.26 25.91 -4.62
N TYR A 229 -11.51 24.60 -4.52
CA TYR A 229 -12.74 23.95 -4.94
C TYR A 229 -13.41 23.24 -3.76
N SER A 230 -14.72 23.07 -3.89
CA SER A 230 -15.49 22.26 -2.96
C SER A 230 -15.28 20.76 -3.25
N VAL A 231 -15.47 19.90 -2.24
CA VAL A 231 -15.18 18.45 -2.38
C VAL A 231 -16.01 17.78 -3.48
N HIS A 232 -17.23 18.26 -3.73
CA HIS A 232 -18.11 17.66 -4.75
C HIS A 232 -17.67 18.01 -6.19
N GLU A 233 -16.95 19.11 -6.38
CA GLU A 233 -16.44 19.55 -7.70
C GLU A 233 -15.15 18.84 -8.10
N LEU A 234 -14.40 18.27 -7.14
CA LEU A 234 -13.09 17.65 -7.37
C LEU A 234 -13.13 16.49 -8.38
N MET A 235 -14.27 15.86 -8.57
CA MET A 235 -14.41 14.73 -9.50
C MET A 235 -14.79 15.16 -10.92
N THR A 236 -14.97 16.45 -11.18
CA THR A 236 -15.23 16.97 -12.53
C THR A 236 -13.94 17.01 -13.36
N PRO A 237 -13.97 16.60 -14.64
CA PRO A 237 -12.74 16.38 -15.42
C PRO A 237 -11.88 17.65 -15.58
N GLU A 238 -12.50 18.82 -15.67
CA GLU A 238 -11.82 20.12 -15.77
C GLU A 238 -11.03 20.42 -14.49
N VAL A 239 -11.69 20.31 -13.32
CA VAL A 239 -11.07 20.54 -12.01
C VAL A 239 -9.97 19.52 -11.73
N LYS A 240 -10.16 18.25 -12.12
CA LYS A 240 -9.10 17.22 -12.00
C LYS A 240 -7.81 17.65 -12.70
N LEU A 241 -7.94 18.14 -13.94
CA LEU A 241 -6.80 18.56 -14.75
C LEU A 241 -6.12 19.80 -14.15
N GLU A 242 -6.90 20.80 -13.72
CA GLU A 242 -6.36 22.01 -13.09
C GLU A 242 -5.59 21.69 -11.80
N ILE A 243 -6.13 20.81 -10.96
CA ILE A 243 -5.46 20.36 -9.72
C ILE A 243 -4.18 19.59 -10.05
N ALA A 244 -4.21 18.69 -11.04
CA ALA A 244 -3.03 17.93 -11.45
C ALA A 244 -1.91 18.84 -11.98
N ILE A 245 -2.25 19.81 -12.83
CA ILE A 245 -1.29 20.81 -13.34
C ILE A 245 -0.75 21.66 -12.19
N GLY A 246 -1.60 22.16 -11.30
CA GLY A 246 -1.20 22.94 -10.14
C GLY A 246 -0.26 22.17 -9.20
N ALA A 247 -0.56 20.89 -8.95
CA ALA A 247 0.29 20.01 -8.18
C ALA A 247 1.64 19.78 -8.88
N GLN A 248 1.65 19.55 -10.19
CA GLN A 248 2.87 19.35 -10.97
C GLN A 248 3.78 20.59 -10.96
N MET A 249 3.21 21.78 -11.13
CA MET A 249 3.96 23.04 -11.06
C MET A 249 4.60 23.24 -9.69
N LYS A 250 3.85 22.99 -8.60
CA LYS A 250 4.38 23.06 -7.24
C LYS A 250 5.52 22.07 -6.98
N LEU A 251 5.40 20.86 -7.49
CA LEU A 251 6.44 19.84 -7.38
C LEU A 251 7.71 20.21 -8.16
N GLN A 252 7.58 20.95 -9.26
CA GLN A 252 8.72 21.45 -10.04
C GLN A 252 9.38 22.69 -9.42
N SER A 253 8.61 23.56 -8.76
CA SER A 253 9.14 24.75 -8.09
C SER A 253 9.78 24.48 -6.72
N GLY A 254 9.53 23.31 -6.13
CA GLY A 254 10.12 22.87 -4.85
C GLY A 254 11.44 22.08 -4.99
N LEU A 255 11.98 22.01 -6.21
CA LEU A 255 13.33 21.51 -6.56
C LEU A 255 14.25 22.70 -6.83
#